data_AF-A0A939XGT8-F1
#
_entry.id   AF-A0A939XGT8-F1
#
_cell.length_a   1.000
_cell.length_b   1.000
_cell.length_c   1.000
_cell.angle_alpha   90.00
_cell.angle_beta   90.00
_cell.angle_gamma   90.00
#
_symmetry.space_group_name_H-M   'P 1'
#
loop_
_entity.id
_entity.type
_entity.pdbx_description
1 polymer ?
#
loop_
_entity_poly.entity_id
_entity_poly.type
_entity_poly.pdbx_seq_one_letter_code
_entity_poly.pdbx_strand_id
1 'polypeptide(L)'
;VYRKNYIKDNKIRPAGSITSETKADQAIANRLRKCRNEEADKYADLIGEAKEYGDLLKELKLRDWIFTKRRHPVMGIIVRTILWLLFIPIWLVCTLLNLIPFFTGFIFTKKVKDKLLHPSFHFAVGTLVTGPVWYLIVAVVAALVTHTWWIALVALILLPFTLIIFSRATGSLKKLVNRFRRSAFVAKKDRRFFRALDLREKLVSDMDNIMKNQ
;
A
#
# COMPACT_ATOMS: atom_id res chain seq x y z
N VAL A 1 -4.40 -0.85 -13.09
CA VAL A 1 -4.91 -2.24 -13.04
C VAL A 1 -3.97 -3.21 -13.75
N TYR A 2 -3.62 -2.98 -15.02
CA TYR A 2 -2.91 -3.95 -15.86
C TYR A 2 -1.37 -4.00 -15.71
N ARG A 3 -0.71 -2.91 -15.28
CA ARG A 3 0.76 -2.79 -15.22
C ARG A 3 1.51 -4.00 -14.65
N LYS A 4 1.01 -4.57 -13.55
CA LYS A 4 1.67 -5.70 -12.88
C LYS A 4 1.66 -6.98 -13.73
N ASN A 5 0.59 -7.20 -14.49
CA ASN A 5 0.49 -8.33 -15.40
C ASN A 5 1.48 -8.11 -16.55
N TYR A 6 1.46 -6.93 -17.18
CA TYR A 6 2.39 -6.60 -18.26
C TYR A 6 3.87 -6.81 -17.91
N ILE A 7 4.32 -6.31 -16.74
CA ILE A 7 5.71 -6.50 -16.27
C ILE A 7 6.05 -7.97 -16.09
N LYS A 8 5.12 -8.76 -15.53
CA LYS A 8 5.30 -10.19 -15.29
C LYS A 8 5.40 -10.94 -16.62
N ASP A 9 4.50 -10.66 -17.55
CA ASP A 9 4.38 -11.38 -18.82
C ASP A 9 5.55 -11.06 -19.76
N ASN A 10 6.04 -9.81 -19.74
CA ASN A 10 7.19 -9.36 -20.54
C ASN A 10 8.54 -9.52 -19.81
N LYS A 11 8.56 -10.19 -18.64
CA LYS A 11 9.77 -10.47 -17.84
C LYS A 11 10.67 -9.24 -17.61
N ILE A 12 10.09 -8.05 -17.49
CA ILE A 12 10.85 -6.79 -17.38
C ILE A 12 11.56 -6.74 -16.02
N ARG A 13 12.89 -6.57 -16.04
CA ARG A 13 13.74 -6.51 -14.83
C ARG A 13 14.46 -5.15 -14.70
N PRO A 14 14.74 -4.69 -13.46
CA PRO A 14 14.27 -5.25 -12.20
C PRO A 14 12.81 -4.88 -11.93
N ALA A 15 11.99 -5.88 -11.55
CA ALA A 15 10.58 -5.69 -11.24
C ALA A 15 10.42 -4.80 -10.00
N GLY A 16 9.60 -3.75 -10.09
CA GLY A 16 9.38 -2.79 -9.01
C GLY A 16 10.39 -1.64 -8.95
N SER A 17 11.25 -1.49 -9.96
CA SER A 17 12.01 -0.25 -10.14
C SER A 17 11.16 0.80 -10.85
N ILE A 18 11.39 2.07 -10.53
CA ILE A 18 10.67 3.20 -11.15
C ILE A 18 10.84 3.16 -12.67
N THR A 19 12.03 2.82 -13.15
CA THR A 19 12.34 2.76 -14.59
C THR A 19 11.56 1.64 -15.30
N SER A 20 11.42 0.45 -14.71
CA SER A 20 10.64 -0.64 -15.31
C SER A 20 9.14 -0.36 -15.27
N GLU A 21 8.65 0.25 -14.20
CA GLU A 21 7.24 0.68 -14.09
C GLU A 21 6.89 1.75 -15.12
N THR A 22 7.75 2.77 -15.29
CA THR A 22 7.52 3.83 -16.29
C THR A 22 7.56 3.30 -17.71
N LYS A 23 8.50 2.39 -18.04
CA LYS A 23 8.54 1.74 -19.35
C LYS A 23 7.27 0.95 -19.65
N ALA A 24 6.77 0.20 -18.67
CA ALA A 24 5.50 -0.52 -18.79
C ALA A 24 4.33 0.44 -19.04
N ASP A 25 4.25 1.53 -18.29
CA ASP A 25 3.18 2.51 -18.43
C ASP A 25 3.23 3.23 -19.80
N GLN A 26 4.43 3.54 -20.31
CA GLN A 26 4.62 4.08 -21.65
C GLN A 26 4.18 3.09 -22.74
N ALA A 27 4.55 1.81 -22.63
CA ALA A 27 4.17 0.79 -23.59
C ALA A 27 2.65 0.58 -23.64
N ILE A 28 2.00 0.52 -22.47
CA ILE A 28 0.55 0.42 -22.35
C ILE A 28 -0.13 1.66 -22.95
N ALA A 29 0.35 2.87 -22.62
CA ALA A 29 -0.21 4.11 -23.13
C ALA A 29 -0.10 4.21 -24.66
N ASN A 30 1.04 3.82 -25.22
CA ASN A 30 1.25 3.81 -26.67
C ASN A 30 0.29 2.84 -27.37
N ARG A 31 0.05 1.65 -26.79
CA ARG A 31 -0.89 0.67 -27.35
C ARG A 31 -2.34 1.13 -27.25
N LEU A 32 -2.72 1.75 -26.13
CA LEU A 32 -4.04 2.37 -25.99
C LEU A 32 -4.26 3.51 -26.99
N ARG A 33 -3.22 4.30 -27.31
CA ARG A 33 -3.28 5.34 -28.36
C ARG A 33 -3.52 4.74 -29.75
N LYS A 34 -2.89 3.61 -30.08
CA LYS A 34 -3.13 2.91 -31.35
C LYS A 34 -4.56 2.36 -31.42
N CYS A 35 -5.01 1.67 -30.37
CA CYS A 35 -6.38 1.16 -30.27
C CYS A 35 -7.43 2.28 -30.41
N ARG A 36 -7.17 3.47 -29.84
CA ARG A 36 -8.04 4.64 -30.03
C ARG A 36 -8.22 5.05 -31.49
N ASN A 37 -7.17 4.92 -32.31
CA ASN A 37 -7.18 5.33 -33.71
C ASN A 37 -7.75 4.24 -34.63
N GLU A 38 -7.52 2.97 -34.31
CA GLU A 38 -7.92 1.81 -35.13
C GLU A 38 -9.33 1.31 -34.79
N GLU A 39 -9.73 1.38 -33.52
CA GLU A 39 -11.02 0.85 -33.01
C GLU A 39 -11.61 1.80 -31.94
N ALA A 40 -12.11 2.95 -32.39
CA ALA A 40 -12.62 4.01 -31.52
C ALA A 40 -13.74 3.55 -30.57
N ASP A 41 -14.63 2.68 -31.03
CA ASP A 41 -15.76 2.16 -30.23
C ASP A 41 -15.27 1.28 -29.07
N LYS A 42 -14.36 0.33 -29.34
CA LYS A 42 -13.77 -0.53 -28.29
C LYS A 42 -12.96 0.29 -27.28
N TYR A 43 -12.27 1.33 -27.73
CA TYR A 43 -11.56 2.24 -26.84
C TYR A 43 -12.54 3.03 -25.95
N ALA A 44 -13.65 3.52 -26.49
CA ALA A 44 -14.66 4.24 -25.72
C ALA A 44 -15.28 3.35 -24.63
N ASP A 45 -15.64 2.11 -24.95
CA ASP A 45 -16.16 1.12 -24.01
C ASP A 45 -15.15 0.83 -22.89
N LEU A 46 -13.89 0.56 -23.24
CA LEU A 46 -12.83 0.27 -22.27
C LEU A 46 -12.61 1.43 -21.29
N ILE A 47 -12.62 2.68 -21.78
CA ILE A 47 -12.49 3.86 -20.93
C ILE A 47 -13.72 4.06 -20.04
N GLY A 48 -14.93 3.81 -20.57
CA GLY A 48 -16.17 3.83 -19.81
C GLY A 48 -16.14 2.84 -18.64
N GLU A 49 -15.75 1.60 -18.90
CA GLU A 49 -15.61 0.56 -17.88
C GLU A 49 -14.51 0.84 -16.86
N ALA A 50 -13.37 1.38 -17.31
CA ALA A 50 -12.28 1.77 -16.43
C ALA A 50 -12.70 2.91 -15.49
N LYS A 51 -13.51 3.85 -15.98
CA LYS A 51 -14.09 4.93 -15.19
C LYS A 51 -15.10 4.40 -14.18
N GLU A 52 -16.04 3.56 -14.61
CA GLU A 52 -17.02 2.91 -13.72
C GLU A 52 -16.31 2.13 -12.60
N TYR A 53 -15.30 1.33 -12.96
CA TYR A 53 -14.48 0.61 -11.98
C TYR A 53 -13.78 1.56 -11.00
N GLY A 54 -13.20 2.65 -11.50
CA GLY A 54 -12.54 3.67 -10.67
C GLY A 54 -13.48 4.32 -9.66
N ASP A 55 -14.72 4.60 -10.05
CA ASP A 55 -15.72 5.21 -9.18
C ASP A 55 -16.26 4.22 -8.15
N LEU A 56 -16.51 2.97 -8.54
CA LEU A 56 -16.86 1.89 -7.59
C LEU A 56 -15.77 1.66 -6.54
N LEU A 57 -14.48 1.73 -6.91
CA LEU A 57 -13.38 1.64 -5.94
C LEU A 57 -13.41 2.77 -4.90
N LYS A 58 -13.74 4.00 -5.33
CA LYS A 58 -13.87 5.16 -4.43
C LYS A 58 -15.05 4.99 -3.49
N GLU A 59 -16.21 4.57 -4.01
CA GLU A 59 -17.42 4.33 -3.22
C GLU A 59 -17.21 3.22 -2.18
N LEU A 60 -16.63 2.10 -2.59
CA LEU A 60 -16.35 0.97 -1.71
C LEU A 60 -15.21 1.28 -0.72
N LYS A 61 -14.42 2.34 -0.97
CA LYS A 61 -13.19 2.68 -0.24
C LYS A 61 -12.26 1.47 -0.12
N LEU A 62 -12.14 0.70 -1.19
CA LEU A 62 -11.31 -0.50 -1.31
C LEU A 62 -10.18 -0.23 -2.32
N ARG A 63 -9.04 -0.88 -2.13
CA ARG A 63 -7.90 -0.77 -3.05
C ARG A 63 -7.99 -1.86 -4.12
N ASP A 64 -7.53 -1.56 -5.34
CA ASP A 64 -7.50 -2.48 -6.49
C ASP A 64 -6.92 -3.87 -6.19
N TRP A 65 -5.87 -3.97 -5.37
CA TRP A 65 -5.25 -5.25 -5.02
C TRP A 65 -6.19 -6.25 -4.32
N ILE A 66 -7.29 -5.77 -3.75
CA ILE A 66 -8.33 -6.58 -3.08
C ILE A 66 -9.14 -7.37 -4.10
N PHE A 67 -9.28 -6.86 -5.32
CA PHE A 67 -10.03 -7.47 -6.42
C PHE A 67 -9.14 -8.34 -7.31
N THR A 68 -7.84 -8.42 -7.04
CA THR A 68 -6.90 -9.25 -7.83
C THR A 68 -7.19 -10.74 -7.72
N LYS A 69 -7.77 -11.19 -6.61
CA LYS A 69 -8.16 -12.59 -6.42
C LYS A 69 -9.66 -12.68 -6.17
N ARG A 70 -10.35 -13.46 -7.00
CA ARG A 70 -11.79 -13.71 -6.84
C ARG A 70 -12.12 -14.35 -5.50
N ARG A 71 -11.30 -15.32 -5.08
CA ARG A 71 -11.42 -15.99 -3.77
C ARG A 71 -10.18 -15.73 -2.91
N HIS A 72 -10.43 -15.47 -1.63
CA HIS A 72 -9.40 -15.48 -0.59
C HIS A 72 -9.68 -16.63 0.36
N PRO A 73 -8.68 -17.47 0.70
CA PRO A 73 -8.89 -18.57 1.61
C PRO A 73 -9.23 -18.04 3.01
N VAL A 74 -10.34 -18.50 3.58
CA VAL A 74 -10.81 -18.12 4.92
C VAL A 74 -9.77 -18.52 5.97
N MET A 75 -9.19 -19.71 5.85
CA MET A 75 -8.11 -20.18 6.73
C MET A 75 -6.92 -19.22 6.75
N GLY A 76 -6.57 -18.65 5.59
CA GLY A 76 -5.48 -17.67 5.49
C GLY A 76 -5.81 -16.32 6.15
N ILE A 77 -7.09 -16.00 6.41
CA ILE A 77 -7.51 -14.84 7.19
C ILE A 77 -7.45 -15.18 8.68
N ILE A 78 -7.95 -16.35 9.08
CA ILE A 78 -7.95 -16.81 10.48
C ILE A 78 -6.52 -16.85 11.03
N VAL A 79 -5.61 -17.56 10.34
CA VAL A 79 -4.20 -17.69 10.77
C VAL A 79 -3.54 -16.31 10.94
N ARG A 80 -3.75 -15.39 9.98
CA ARG A 80 -3.20 -14.03 10.07
C ARG A 80 -3.80 -13.22 11.21
N THR A 81 -5.07 -13.46 11.54
CA THR A 81 -5.75 -12.80 12.67
C THR A 81 -5.17 -13.28 14.00
N ILE A 82 -4.96 -14.59 14.16
CA ILE A 82 -4.34 -15.17 15.37
C ILE A 82 -2.91 -14.63 15.54
N LEU A 83 -2.11 -14.68 14.47
CA LEU A 83 -0.77 -14.06 14.46
C LEU A 83 -0.84 -12.59 14.87
N TRP A 84 -1.77 -11.83 14.30
CA TRP A 84 -1.95 -10.44 14.69
C TRP A 84 -2.26 -10.28 16.17
N LEU A 85 -3.19 -11.05 16.71
CA LEU A 85 -3.58 -11.01 18.11
C LEU A 85 -2.39 -11.23 19.06
N LEU A 86 -1.51 -12.16 18.71
CA LEU A 86 -0.27 -12.43 19.47
C LEU A 86 0.73 -11.25 19.41
N PHE A 87 0.81 -10.55 18.27
CA PHE A 87 1.76 -9.46 18.05
C PHE A 87 1.20 -8.05 18.34
N ILE A 88 -0.08 -7.91 18.69
CA ILE A 88 -0.69 -6.63 19.10
C ILE A 88 0.09 -5.94 20.24
N PRO A 89 0.47 -6.60 21.35
CA PRO A 89 1.15 -5.91 22.44
C PRO A 89 2.50 -5.33 22.00
N ILE A 90 3.27 -6.09 21.22
CA ILE A 90 4.55 -5.63 20.66
C ILE A 90 4.32 -4.46 19.70
N TRP A 91 3.30 -4.55 18.85
CA TRP A 91 2.95 -3.47 17.93
C TRP A 91 2.53 -2.19 18.67
N LEU A 92 1.78 -2.29 19.77
CA LEU A 92 1.37 -1.15 20.58
C LEU A 92 2.58 -0.43 21.19
N VAL A 93 3.49 -1.16 21.83
CA VAL A 93 4.72 -0.59 22.39
C VAL A 93 5.56 0.09 21.31
N CYS A 94 5.78 -0.58 20.18
CA CYS A 94 6.51 0.01 19.05
C CYS A 94 5.82 1.26 18.49
N THR A 95 4.48 1.27 18.47
CA THR A 95 3.70 2.42 18.01
C THR A 95 3.82 3.60 18.95
N LEU A 96 3.73 3.39 20.25
CA LEU A 96 3.87 4.44 21.26
C LEU A 96 5.27 5.08 21.20
N LEU A 97 6.32 4.27 21.10
CA LEU A 97 7.69 4.75 20.99
C LEU A 97 7.97 5.55 19.72
N ASN A 98 7.24 5.29 18.63
CA ASN A 98 7.44 5.96 17.34
C ASN A 98 6.36 7.00 17.02
N LEU A 99 5.45 7.27 17.95
CA LEU A 99 4.29 8.13 17.74
C LEU A 99 4.73 9.57 17.43
N ILE A 100 5.68 10.09 18.20
CA ILE A 100 6.17 11.46 18.07
C ILE A 100 6.89 11.68 16.73
N PRO A 101 7.95 10.90 16.37
CA PRO A 101 8.62 11.03 15.07
C PRO A 101 7.65 10.91 13.89
N PHE A 102 6.65 10.02 14.00
CA PHE A 102 5.64 9.84 12.98
C PHE A 102 4.75 11.08 12.80
N PHE A 103 4.24 11.66 13.88
CA PHE A 103 3.35 12.84 13.80
C PHE A 103 4.06 14.12 13.36
N THR A 104 5.33 14.31 13.72
CA THR A 104 6.12 15.46 13.25
C THR A 104 6.10 15.57 11.73
N GLY A 105 6.29 14.45 11.01
CA GLY A 105 6.20 14.46 9.55
C GLY A 105 4.86 15.01 9.04
N PHE A 106 3.74 14.68 9.67
CA PHE A 106 2.40 15.19 9.28
C PHE A 106 2.23 16.68 9.53
N ILE A 107 2.80 17.20 10.62
CA ILE A 107 2.69 18.62 10.96
C ILE A 107 3.44 19.46 9.92
N PHE A 108 4.62 19.01 9.50
CA PHE A 108 5.41 19.73 8.49
C PHE A 108 4.84 19.58 7.08
N THR A 109 4.32 18.42 6.68
CA THR A 109 3.73 18.24 5.35
C THR A 109 2.45 19.03 5.12
N LYS A 110 1.72 19.42 6.18
CA LYS A 110 0.59 20.37 6.06
C LYS A 110 0.99 21.72 5.47
N LYS A 111 2.25 22.15 5.63
CA LYS A 111 2.76 23.41 5.07
C LYS A 111 3.21 23.27 3.60
N VAL A 112 3.37 22.04 3.11
CA VAL A 112 3.86 21.77 1.76
C VAL A 112 2.66 21.60 0.82
N LYS A 113 2.52 22.50 -0.15
CA LYS A 113 1.44 22.43 -1.15
C LYS A 113 1.56 21.19 -2.05
N ASP A 114 2.79 20.81 -2.40
CA ASP A 114 3.03 19.68 -3.30
C ASP A 114 2.93 18.33 -2.56
N LYS A 115 1.89 17.56 -2.91
CA LYS A 115 1.64 16.21 -2.38
C LYS A 115 2.70 15.20 -2.80
N LEU A 116 3.41 15.41 -3.92
CA LEU A 116 4.46 14.51 -4.37
C LEU A 116 5.68 14.54 -3.44
N LEU A 117 5.92 15.67 -2.78
CA LEU A 117 7.01 15.82 -1.83
C LEU A 117 6.68 15.31 -0.42
N HIS A 118 5.40 15.09 -0.09
CA HIS A 118 4.98 14.66 1.24
C HIS A 118 5.73 13.43 1.76
N PRO A 119 5.89 12.32 0.99
CA PRO A 119 6.64 11.15 1.45
C PRO A 119 8.11 11.46 1.77
N SER A 120 8.75 12.29 0.96
CA SER A 120 10.15 12.71 1.15
C SER A 120 10.30 13.53 2.44
N PHE A 121 9.37 14.45 2.70
CA PHE A 121 9.35 15.22 3.94
C PHE A 121 9.05 14.36 5.17
N HIS A 122 8.12 13.40 5.07
CA HIS A 122 7.87 12.44 6.15
C HIS A 122 9.14 11.66 6.51
N PHE A 123 9.91 11.25 5.51
CA PHE A 123 11.17 10.55 5.72
C PHE A 123 12.25 11.46 6.31
N ALA A 124 12.49 12.62 5.69
CA ALA A 124 13.54 13.55 6.13
C ALA A 124 13.24 14.13 7.52
N VAL A 125 12.08 14.75 7.71
CA VAL A 125 11.76 15.43 8.97
C VAL A 125 11.38 14.44 10.06
N GLY A 126 10.55 13.44 9.74
CA GLY A 126 10.09 12.46 10.72
C GLY A 126 11.20 11.48 11.11
N THR A 127 11.73 10.73 10.15
CA THR A 127 12.68 9.66 10.43
C THR A 127 14.10 10.17 10.64
N LEU A 128 14.61 11.07 9.79
CA LEU A 128 16.03 11.45 9.80
C LEU A 128 16.36 12.54 10.82
N VAL A 129 15.46 13.51 11.03
CA VAL A 129 15.68 14.61 11.99
C VAL A 129 15.03 14.31 13.34
N THR A 130 13.72 14.08 13.37
CA THR A 130 13.00 13.91 14.65
C THR A 130 13.32 12.57 15.31
N GLY A 131 13.49 11.51 14.52
CA GLY A 131 13.81 10.16 15.01
C GLY A 131 15.03 10.13 15.94
N PRO A 132 16.23 10.56 15.51
CA PRO A 132 17.42 10.57 16.35
C PRO A 132 17.27 11.39 17.63
N VAL A 133 16.70 12.61 17.54
CA VAL A 133 16.49 13.48 18.71
C VAL A 133 15.54 12.80 19.70
N TRP A 134 14.43 12.24 19.21
CA TRP A 134 13.48 11.52 20.05
C TRP A 134 14.10 10.29 20.70
N TYR A 135 14.91 9.52 19.97
CA TYR A 135 15.57 8.33 20.51
C TYR A 135 16.63 8.66 21.56
N LEU A 136 17.35 9.77 21.41
CA LEU A 136 18.25 10.26 22.45
C LEU A 136 17.47 10.62 23.72
N ILE A 137 16.34 11.31 23.60
CA ILE A 137 15.47 11.62 24.76
C ILE A 137 15.01 10.33 25.44
N VAL A 138 14.52 9.35 24.68
CA VAL A 138 14.07 8.05 25.23
C VAL A 138 15.22 7.30 25.89
N ALA A 139 16.41 7.29 25.30
CA ALA A 139 17.58 6.64 25.88
C ALA A 139 18.03 7.33 27.19
N VAL A 140 18.02 8.66 27.24
CA VAL A 140 18.33 9.42 28.47
C VAL A 140 17.30 9.11 29.56
N VAL A 141 16.00 9.13 29.23
CA VAL A 141 14.94 8.76 30.18
C VAL A 141 15.13 7.33 30.71
N ALA A 142 15.45 6.38 29.83
CA ALA A 142 15.72 5.00 30.23
C ALA A 142 16.95 4.91 31.17
N ALA A 143 18.01 5.66 30.88
CA ALA A 143 19.20 5.72 31.73
C ALA A 143 18.88 6.24 33.14
N LEU A 144 18.06 7.30 33.22
CA LEU A 144 17.67 7.94 34.48
C LEU A 144 16.76 7.05 35.31
N VAL A 145 15.78 6.39 34.69
CA VAL A 145 14.82 5.52 35.39
C VAL A 145 15.47 4.23 35.89
N THR A 146 16.38 3.66 35.10
CA THR A 146 17.07 2.41 35.46
C THR A 146 18.38 2.63 36.21
N HIS A 147 18.80 3.90 36.38
CA HIS A 147 20.11 4.30 36.90
C HIS A 147 21.30 3.59 36.23
N THR A 148 21.14 3.16 34.98
CA THR A 148 22.06 2.25 34.30
C THR A 148 22.35 2.72 32.88
N TRP A 149 23.59 3.12 32.62
CA TRP A 149 23.99 3.70 31.33
C TRP A 149 23.99 2.69 30.17
N TRP A 150 24.30 1.41 30.41
CA TRP A 150 24.33 0.42 29.33
C TRP A 150 22.93 0.10 28.78
N ILE A 151 21.89 0.23 29.60
CA ILE A 151 20.49 0.08 29.16
C ILE A 151 20.14 1.19 28.15
N ALA A 152 20.66 2.40 28.33
CA ALA A 152 20.49 3.49 27.38
C ALA A 152 21.10 3.16 26.01
N LEU A 153 22.29 2.54 25.97
CA LEU A 153 22.92 2.11 24.74
C LEU A 153 22.15 1.00 24.04
N VAL A 154 21.70 -0.01 24.80
CA VAL A 154 20.86 -1.09 24.26
C VAL A 154 19.56 -0.50 23.69
N ALA A 155 18.92 0.43 24.40
CA ALA A 155 17.73 1.12 23.92
C ALA A 155 18.00 1.87 22.61
N LEU A 156 19.11 2.62 22.52
CA LEU A 156 19.46 3.40 21.33
C LEU A 156 19.66 2.50 20.09
N ILE A 157 20.26 1.32 20.27
CA ILE A 157 20.43 0.33 19.20
C ILE A 157 19.09 -0.31 18.84
N LEU A 158 18.22 -0.59 19.81
CA LEU A 158 16.96 -1.29 19.59
C LEU A 158 15.86 -0.41 18.98
N LEU A 159 15.85 0.88 19.30
CA LEU A 159 14.85 1.85 18.81
C LEU A 159 14.67 1.89 17.29
N PRO A 160 15.70 1.91 16.41
CA PRO A 160 15.49 1.84 14.96
C PRO A 160 14.80 0.54 14.51
N PHE A 161 15.01 -0.58 15.20
CA PHE A 161 14.28 -1.82 14.90
C PHE A 161 12.79 -1.70 15.23
N THR A 162 12.44 -0.97 16.29
CA THR A 162 11.03 -0.72 16.62
C THR A 162 10.30 0.05 15.52
N LEU A 163 10.97 0.97 14.84
CA LEU A 163 10.41 1.70 13.69
C LEU A 163 10.12 0.77 12.50
N ILE A 164 11.01 -0.19 12.24
CA ILE A 164 10.83 -1.19 11.20
C ILE A 164 9.64 -2.10 11.53
N ILE A 165 9.52 -2.55 12.78
CA ILE A 165 8.40 -3.36 13.24
C ILE A 165 7.10 -2.55 13.11
N PHE A 166 7.08 -1.31 13.61
CA PHE A 166 5.95 -0.39 13.53
C PHE A 166 5.46 -0.22 12.08
N SER A 167 6.36 0.12 11.16
CA SER A 167 5.99 0.36 9.75
C SER A 167 5.44 -0.89 9.05
N ARG A 168 6.05 -2.06 9.28
CA ARG A 168 5.58 -3.32 8.69
C ARG A 168 4.27 -3.80 9.30
N ALA A 169 4.13 -3.70 10.61
CA ALA A 169 2.94 -4.09 11.33
C ALA A 169 1.76 -3.16 10.98
N THR A 170 1.91 -1.83 11.05
CA THR A 170 0.83 -0.92 10.60
C THR A 170 0.37 -1.19 9.17
N GLY A 171 1.28 -1.51 8.25
CA GLY A 171 0.97 -1.90 6.88
C GLY A 171 0.22 -3.24 6.78
N SER A 172 0.59 -4.25 7.56
CA SER A 172 -0.09 -5.55 7.54
C SER A 172 -1.45 -5.52 8.25
N LEU A 173 -1.62 -4.69 9.29
CA LEU A 173 -2.92 -4.44 9.92
C LEU A 173 -3.91 -3.84 8.92
N LYS A 174 -3.50 -2.80 8.18
CA LYS A 174 -4.33 -2.22 7.11
C LYS A 174 -4.74 -3.25 6.05
N LYS A 175 -3.84 -4.18 5.70
CA LYS A 175 -4.16 -5.29 4.78
C LYS A 175 -5.15 -6.28 5.39
N LEU A 176 -5.04 -6.57 6.68
CA LEU A 176 -5.94 -7.46 7.40
C LEU A 176 -7.35 -6.86 7.49
N VAL A 177 -7.47 -5.60 7.93
CA VAL A 177 -8.74 -4.87 7.99
C VAL A 177 -9.43 -4.83 6.62
N ASN A 178 -8.68 -4.54 5.56
CA ASN A 178 -9.22 -4.55 4.20
C ASN A 178 -9.75 -5.93 3.75
N ARG A 179 -9.14 -7.03 4.21
CA ARG A 179 -9.65 -8.39 3.95
C ARG A 179 -10.94 -8.66 4.72
N PHE A 180 -11.03 -8.23 5.98
CA PHE A 180 -12.28 -8.31 6.74
C PHE A 180 -13.40 -7.50 6.10
N ARG A 181 -13.11 -6.27 5.65
CA ARG A 181 -14.07 -5.44 4.90
C ARG A 181 -14.54 -6.13 3.63
N ARG A 182 -13.62 -6.74 2.86
CA ARG A 182 -13.98 -7.58 1.70
C ARG A 182 -14.92 -8.72 2.10
N SER A 183 -14.59 -9.47 3.15
CA SER A 183 -15.45 -10.58 3.62
C SER A 183 -16.84 -10.08 4.02
N ALA A 184 -16.94 -8.91 4.65
CA ALA A 184 -18.22 -8.29 4.96
C ALA A 184 -19.04 -7.92 3.71
N PHE A 185 -18.42 -7.36 2.66
CA PHE A 185 -19.10 -7.08 1.39
C PHE A 185 -19.57 -8.36 0.68
N VAL A 186 -18.77 -9.42 0.72
CA VAL A 186 -19.13 -10.73 0.16
C VAL A 186 -20.31 -11.33 0.92
N ALA A 187 -20.29 -11.30 2.26
CA ALA A 187 -21.39 -11.79 3.09
C ALA A 187 -22.69 -11.01 2.85
N LYS A 188 -22.60 -9.69 2.66
CA LYS A 188 -23.74 -8.81 2.35
C LYS A 188 -24.26 -8.93 0.91
N LYS A 189 -23.61 -9.73 0.06
CA LYS A 189 -23.91 -9.85 -1.37
C LYS A 189 -24.02 -8.48 -2.09
N ASP A 190 -23.15 -7.53 -1.74
CA ASP A 190 -23.23 -6.16 -2.28
C ASP A 190 -23.02 -6.18 -3.80
N ARG A 191 -24.04 -5.75 -4.56
CA ARG A 191 -24.03 -5.74 -6.03
C ARG A 191 -22.87 -4.93 -6.61
N ARG A 192 -22.51 -3.82 -5.96
CA ARG A 192 -21.40 -2.94 -6.40
C ARG A 192 -20.06 -3.65 -6.28
N PHE A 193 -19.89 -4.44 -5.22
CA PHE A 193 -18.66 -5.21 -5.01
C PHE A 193 -18.46 -6.27 -6.12
N PHE A 194 -19.52 -7.00 -6.46
CA PHE A 194 -19.46 -7.99 -7.55
C PHE A 194 -19.30 -7.32 -8.91
N ARG A 195 -20.01 -6.22 -9.18
CA ARG A 195 -19.83 -5.42 -10.41
C ARG A 195 -18.38 -4.95 -10.57
N ALA A 196 -17.76 -4.44 -9.50
CA ALA A 196 -16.35 -4.05 -9.54
C ALA A 196 -15.40 -5.23 -9.78
N LEU A 197 -15.74 -6.41 -9.27
CA LEU A 197 -14.96 -7.63 -9.49
C LEU A 197 -15.04 -8.10 -10.95
N ASP A 198 -16.24 -8.09 -11.52
CA ASP A 198 -16.49 -8.47 -12.91
C ASP A 198 -15.86 -7.48 -13.90
N LEU A 199 -16.02 -6.17 -13.66
CA LEU A 199 -15.37 -5.12 -14.45
C LEU A 199 -13.85 -5.25 -14.43
N ARG A 200 -13.26 -5.59 -13.29
CA ARG A 200 -11.81 -5.81 -13.23
C ARG A 200 -11.38 -7.02 -14.07
N GLU A 201 -12.12 -8.13 -13.99
CA GLU A 201 -11.83 -9.32 -14.81
C GLU A 201 -11.93 -8.98 -16.31
N LYS A 202 -12.99 -8.25 -16.70
CA LYS A 202 -13.21 -7.78 -18.06
C LYS A 202 -12.10 -6.84 -18.54
N LEU A 203 -11.78 -5.79 -17.79
CA LEU A 203 -10.70 -4.85 -18.10
C LEU A 203 -9.34 -5.54 -18.26
N VAL A 204 -9.04 -6.55 -17.44
CA VAL A 204 -7.77 -7.30 -17.58
C VAL A 204 -7.79 -8.15 -18.86
N SER A 205 -8.90 -8.80 -19.16
CA SER A 205 -9.08 -9.60 -20.37
C SER A 205 -9.01 -8.76 -21.65
N ASP A 206 -9.68 -7.61 -21.68
CA ASP A 206 -9.69 -6.71 -22.83
C ASP A 206 -8.30 -6.13 -23.07
N MET A 207 -7.60 -5.76 -21.98
CA MET A 207 -6.20 -5.38 -22.06
C MET A 207 -5.33 -6.53 -22.57
N ASP A 208 -5.50 -7.76 -22.07
CA ASP A 208 -4.75 -8.91 -22.60
C ASP A 208 -4.95 -9.11 -24.10
N ASN A 209 -6.18 -8.93 -24.60
CA ASN A 209 -6.51 -9.03 -26.04
C ASN A 209 -5.83 -7.93 -26.86
N ILE A 210 -5.93 -6.66 -26.43
CA ILE A 210 -5.24 -5.52 -27.07
C ILE A 210 -3.72 -5.74 -27.09
N MET A 211 -3.19 -6.41 -26.05
CA MET A 211 -1.77 -6.61 -25.89
C MET A 211 -1.23 -7.84 -26.62
N LYS A 212 -2.09 -8.81 -26.98
CA LYS A 212 -1.78 -10.08 -27.67
C LYS A 212 -2.13 -10.09 -29.17
N ASN A 213 -3.04 -9.24 -29.66
CA ASN A 213 -3.45 -9.21 -31.08
C ASN A 213 -2.36 -8.63 -32.03
N GLN A 214 -1.08 -8.88 -31.75
CA GLN A 214 0.06 -8.70 -32.65
C GLN A 214 1.06 -9.83 -32.45
#